data_AF-A0A956CGJ6-F1
#
_entry.id   AF-A0A956CGJ6-F1
#
_cell.length_a   1.000
_cell.length_b   1.000
_cell.length_c   1.000
_cell.angle_alpha   90.00
_cell.angle_beta   90.00
_cell.angle_gamma   90.00
#
_symmetry.space_group_name_H-M   'P 1'
#
loop_
_entity.id
_entity.type
_entity.pdbx_description
1 polymer ?
#
loop_
_entity_poly.entity_id
_entity_poly.type
_entity_poly.pdbx_seq_one_letter_code
_entity_poly.pdbx_strand_id
1 'polypeptide(L)' 'MDLDEALSQAMTENQLDPVYRGTIRTLLGRKDDFWRRCCGSNCEPCATTLARVVDRVRQLTAD' A
#
# COMPACT_ATOMS: atom_id res chain seq x y z
N MET A 1 1.88 -3.25 16.12
CA MET A 1 0.82 -2.20 16.03
C MET A 1 -0.46 -2.78 15.40
N ASP A 2 -1.66 -2.17 15.59
CA ASP A 2 -2.87 -2.67 14.90
C ASP A 2 -2.89 -2.32 13.40
N LEU A 3 -3.71 -3.03 12.61
CA LEU A 3 -3.73 -2.87 11.16
C LEU A 3 -4.24 -1.48 10.72
N ASP A 4 -5.20 -0.91 11.43
CA ASP A 4 -5.80 0.36 11.03
C ASP A 4 -4.88 1.55 11.34
N GLU A 5 -4.14 1.47 12.44
CA GLU A 5 -3.06 2.41 12.77
C GLU A 5 -1.91 2.31 11.76
N ALA A 6 -1.46 1.08 11.46
CA ALA A 6 -0.42 0.84 10.46
C ALA A 6 -0.80 1.35 9.06
N LEU A 7 -2.06 1.17 8.64
CA LEU A 7 -2.57 1.70 7.37
C LEU A 7 -2.52 3.23 7.36
N SER A 8 -3.03 3.89 8.40
CA SER A 8 -3.05 5.34 8.48
C SER A 8 -1.63 5.91 8.40
N GLN A 9 -0.71 5.35 9.19
CA GLN A 9 0.68 5.80 9.21
C GLN A 9 1.37 5.58 7.85
N ALA A 10 1.29 4.38 7.28
CA ALA A 10 1.94 4.06 6.01
C ALA A 10 1.42 4.91 4.84
N MET A 11 0.11 5.22 4.82
CA MET A 11 -0.50 6.07 3.81
C MET A 11 -0.04 7.53 3.95
N THR A 12 0.03 8.06 5.18
CA THR A 12 0.55 9.41 5.45
C THR A 12 2.03 9.53 5.05
N GLU A 13 2.87 8.57 5.42
CA GLU A 13 4.30 8.56 5.08
C GLU A 13 4.56 8.56 3.56
N ASN A 14 3.65 7.97 2.77
CA ASN A 14 3.77 7.84 1.32
C ASN A 14 2.87 8.82 0.54
N GLN A 15 2.23 9.78 1.22
CA GLN A 15 1.33 10.76 0.61
C GLN A 15 0.22 10.11 -0.25
N LEU A 16 -0.27 8.93 0.15
CA LEU A 16 -1.36 8.24 -0.52
C LEU A 16 -2.69 8.70 0.06
N ASP A 17 -3.60 9.15 -0.81
CA ASP A 17 -4.92 9.61 -0.40
C ASP A 17 -5.69 8.49 0.36
N PRO A 18 -6.32 8.80 1.52
CA PRO A 18 -7.15 7.88 2.29
C PRO A 18 -8.21 7.11 1.50
N VAL A 19 -8.69 7.64 0.36
CA VAL A 19 -9.63 6.96 -0.54
C VAL A 19 -9.11 5.58 -1.00
N TYR A 20 -7.79 5.40 -1.06
CA TYR A 20 -7.16 4.15 -1.49
C TYR A 20 -7.00 3.12 -0.36
N ARG A 21 -7.47 3.40 0.85
CA ARG A 21 -7.36 2.48 1.99
C ARG A 21 -7.96 1.11 1.69
N GLY A 22 -9.12 1.07 1.02
CA GLY A 22 -9.75 -0.19 0.58
C GLY A 22 -8.90 -0.97 -0.43
N THR A 23 -8.22 -0.25 -1.33
CA THR A 23 -7.27 -0.83 -2.28
C THR A 23 -6.10 -1.48 -1.54
N ILE A 24 -5.47 -0.77 -0.60
CA ILE A 24 -4.34 -1.31 0.18
C ILE A 24 -4.75 -2.54 0.99
N ARG A 25 -5.92 -2.52 1.65
CA ARG A 25 -6.45 -3.69 2.37
C ARG A 25 -6.60 -4.90 1.45
N THR A 26 -7.09 -4.69 0.23
CA THR A 26 -7.20 -5.75 -0.77
C THR A 26 -5.82 -6.28 -1.19
N LEU A 27 -4.83 -5.40 -1.39
CA LEU A 27 -3.49 -5.78 -1.83
C LEU A 27 -2.68 -6.51 -0.75
N LEU A 28 -2.89 -6.18 0.53
CA LEU A 28 -2.24 -6.88 1.65
C LEU A 28 -2.54 -8.39 1.65
N GLY A 29 -3.74 -8.80 1.20
CA GLY A 29 -4.15 -10.20 1.07
C GLY A 29 -3.81 -10.86 -0.27
N ARG A 30 -3.21 -10.14 -1.22
CA ARG A 30 -2.87 -10.67 -2.55
C ARG A 30 -1.38 -10.98 -2.66
N LYS A 31 -1.04 -11.96 -3.50
CA LYS A 31 0.36 -12.20 -3.92
C LYS A 31 0.87 -11.03 -4.75
N ASP A 32 2.10 -10.63 -4.48
CA ASP A 32 2.74 -9.42 -5.01
C ASP A 32 2.93 -9.45 -6.54
N ASP A 33 3.17 -10.64 -7.10
CA ASP A 33 3.53 -10.87 -8.51
C ASP A 33 2.54 -10.32 -9.55
N PHE A 34 1.28 -10.13 -9.15
CA PHE A 34 0.18 -9.75 -10.03
C PHE A 34 -0.09 -8.24 -10.11
N TRP A 35 0.35 -7.46 -9.12
CA TRP A 35 -0.03 -6.04 -9.02
C TRP A 35 1.14 -5.09 -8.85
N ARG A 36 2.32 -5.57 -8.41
CA ARG A 36 3.52 -4.73 -8.25
C ARG A 36 4.16 -4.30 -9.57
N ARG A 37 3.70 -4.84 -10.70
CA ARG A 37 4.28 -4.50 -12.01
C ARG A 37 3.86 -3.08 -12.40
N CYS A 38 4.79 -2.14 -12.29
CA CYS A 38 4.62 -0.83 -12.90
C CYS A 38 4.67 -0.99 -14.43
N CYS A 39 3.61 -0.59 -15.12
CA CYS A 39 3.55 -0.61 -16.59
C CYS A 39 4.29 0.56 -17.26
N GLY A 40 4.82 1.52 -16.47
CA GLY A 40 5.46 2.74 -16.98
C GLY A 40 4.50 3.78 -17.55
N SER A 41 3.18 3.62 -17.38
CA SER A 41 2.15 4.42 -18.05
C SER A 41 1.45 5.47 -17.16
N ASN A 42 2.14 6.10 -16.20
CA ASN A 42 1.57 7.14 -15.31
C ASN A 42 0.20 6.76 -14.69
N CYS A 43 0.03 5.54 -14.19
CA CYS A 43 -1.20 5.15 -13.51
C CYS A 43 -1.41 5.95 -12.22
N GLU A 44 -2.67 6.29 -11.93
CA GLU A 44 -3.07 6.90 -10.67
C GLU A 44 -4.04 5.96 -9.93
N PRO A 45 -3.68 5.47 -8.72
CA PRO A 45 -2.41 5.65 -8.03
C PRO A 45 -1.30 4.76 -8.64
N CYS A 46 -0.06 5.25 -8.60
CA CYS A 46 1.08 4.51 -9.13
C CYS A 46 1.27 3.18 -8.38
N ALA A 47 1.43 2.07 -9.12
CA ALA A 47 1.66 0.75 -8.54
C ALA A 47 2.87 0.73 -7.59
N THR A 48 3.89 1.54 -7.86
CA THR A 48 5.06 1.71 -6.98
C THR A 48 4.67 2.36 -5.64
N THR A 49 3.77 3.35 -5.64
CA THR A 49 3.29 3.98 -4.39
C THR A 49 2.49 2.98 -3.57
N LEU A 50 1.58 2.24 -4.20
CA LEU A 50 0.83 1.15 -3.54
C LEU A 50 1.79 0.10 -2.95
N ALA A 51 2.85 -0.25 -3.69
CA ALA A 51 3.87 -1.21 -3.26
C ALA A 51 4.58 -0.77 -1.98
N ARG A 52 5.04 0.49 -1.96
CA ARG A 52 5.70 1.09 -0.78
C ARG A 52 4.78 1.11 0.43
N VAL A 53 3.51 1.48 0.25
CA VAL A 53 2.53 1.51 1.34
C VAL A 53 2.29 0.10 1.88
N VAL A 54 2.09 -0.89 1.01
CA VAL A 54 1.89 -2.30 1.43
C VAL A 54 3.09 -2.82 2.20
N ASP A 55 4.32 -2.57 1.72
CA ASP A 55 5.55 -2.97 2.42
C ASP A 55 5.64 -2.33 3.79
N ARG A 56 5.31 -1.04 3.88
CA ARG A 56 5.39 -0.30 5.12
C ARG A 56 4.36 -0.81 6.14
N VAL A 57 3.13 -1.11 5.72
CA VAL A 57 2.13 -1.74 6.60
C VAL A 57 2.63 -3.07 7.11
N ARG A 58 3.19 -3.93 6.25
CA ARG A 58 3.71 -5.25 6.65
C ARG A 58 4.85 -5.14 7.67
N GLN A 59 5.73 -4.14 7.54
CA GLN A 59 6.79 -3.86 8.52
C GLN A 59 6.18 -3.46 9.87
N LEU A 60 5.28 -2.48 9.86
CA LEU A 60 4.64 -1.91 11.04
C LEU A 60 3.76 -2.90 11.83
N THR A 61 3.24 -3.93 11.16
CA THR A 61 2.45 -4.99 11.80
C THR A 61 3.24 -6.25 12.15
N ALA A 62 4.48 -6.36 11.67
CA ALA A 62 5.42 -7.41 12.06
C ALA A 62 6.19 -7.07 13.35
N ASP A 63 6.24 -5.78 13.71
CA ASP A 63 6.68 -5.23 15.00
C ASP A 63 5.56 -5.25 16.07
#